data_AF-A0A3L7T6E2-F1
#
_entry.id   AF-A0A3L7T6E2-F1
#
_cell.length_a   1.000
_cell.length_b   1.000
_cell.length_c   1.000
_cell.angle_alpha   90.00
_cell.angle_beta   90.00
_cell.angle_gamma   90.00
#
_symmetry.space_group_name_H-M   'P 1'
#
loop_
_entity.id
_entity.type
_entity.pdbx_description
1 polymer ?
#
loop_
_entity_poly.entity_id
_entity_poly.type
_entity_poly.pdbx_seq_one_letter_code
_entity_poly.pdbx_strand_id
1 'polypeptide(L)'
;MKTSLTLGGLLLGSTAILLGQFQATAVPGGGDGGTASIGPDVIVGAIPDVSRYAPGTYQGTEYASYAFGTTSCNIGTAQLQWQPNPSNLHPTIPQNLFRIKNGVIEQIGLSWCKHGFCALQGTLCGACIPAGAGCPTVLGIGCSDPYTSSLNGGQSDLKGRGPINASTGVFSGTYTDPTAPAALPTSLRERCMVARSDLDPAQNVGATYYAECQYLHQADAAALNDDNNASYRKLTVGATWSTTAGYALTLTGATFQQQPAIAAWAAEFPGSVGVKSYDIAGDGRFLLGYRVTANANGTWHYEYAIHNLNSDRCGGSFSVPIPPGVTLTNIGFKSPSYNNGEGYTNAPWTVTQADGAVTWTCEPNTNASANALRWATLYNFRFDANVAPQANLGSVTLGLWKAPTATSTATSAVMGAQIPSIPAPPPIAGDFNNDGFVNATDLANLLNGWGTASGDVNSDGNTDATDLSILLNNWS
;
A
#
# COMPACT_ATOMS: atom_id res chain seq x y z
N MET A 1 60.70 20.75 -22.82
CA MET A 1 60.27 19.44 -22.28
C MET A 1 59.73 19.70 -20.88
N LYS A 2 58.41 19.83 -20.64
CA LYS A 2 57.42 18.74 -20.51
C LYS A 2 57.91 17.59 -19.63
N THR A 3 57.51 17.59 -18.36
CA THR A 3 56.62 16.55 -17.80
C THR A 3 56.13 16.97 -16.41
N SER A 4 54.83 17.20 -16.37
CA SER A 4 53.98 17.47 -15.22
C SER A 4 53.69 16.19 -14.46
N LEU A 5 53.84 16.23 -13.13
CA LEU A 5 53.38 15.18 -12.22
C LEU A 5 51.91 15.49 -11.87
N THR A 6 50.98 14.77 -12.47
CA THR A 6 49.54 14.81 -12.13
C THR A 6 49.30 14.08 -10.82
N LEU A 7 49.06 14.82 -9.74
CA LEU A 7 48.48 14.31 -8.50
C LEU A 7 46.95 14.46 -8.62
N GLY A 8 46.30 13.44 -9.18
CA GLY A 8 44.84 13.31 -9.21
C GLY A 8 44.40 12.25 -8.22
N GLY A 9 43.63 12.64 -7.22
CA GLY A 9 43.01 11.69 -6.29
C GLY A 9 42.52 12.34 -4.99
N LEU A 10 41.22 12.22 -4.76
CA LEU A 10 40.50 12.48 -3.50
C LEU A 10 40.44 13.93 -2.98
N LEU A 11 39.45 14.68 -3.46
CA LEU A 11 38.83 15.78 -2.72
C LEU A 11 37.31 15.77 -2.98
N LEU A 12 36.62 14.75 -2.47
CA LEU A 12 35.18 14.75 -2.27
C LEU A 12 34.89 14.00 -0.97
N GLY A 13 34.86 14.72 0.14
CA GLY A 13 34.47 14.13 1.42
C GLY A 13 35.09 14.86 2.60
N SER A 14 34.52 16.01 2.97
CA SER A 14 34.56 16.52 4.34
C SER A 14 33.88 17.89 4.45
N THR A 15 32.55 17.89 4.39
CA THR A 15 31.74 18.92 5.08
C THR A 15 30.40 18.31 5.51
N ALA A 16 30.47 17.38 6.46
CA ALA A 16 29.30 16.92 7.21
C ALA A 16 29.74 16.65 8.65
N ILE A 17 30.21 17.68 9.35
CA ILE A 17 30.37 17.66 10.81
C ILE A 17 29.95 19.02 11.34
N LEU A 18 28.68 19.11 11.79
CA LEU A 18 28.23 19.70 13.06
C LEU A 18 26.72 19.97 13.01
N LEU A 19 25.99 19.12 13.76
CA LEU A 19 24.88 19.47 14.64
C LEU A 19 23.71 20.26 14.04
N GLY A 20 22.84 19.54 13.35
CA GLY A 20 21.42 19.62 13.61
C GLY A 20 20.91 18.19 13.70
N GLN A 21 20.42 17.74 14.86
CA GLN A 21 19.46 16.65 14.82
C GLN A 21 18.38 17.13 13.85
N PHE A 22 18.21 16.45 12.72
CA PHE A 22 17.10 16.71 11.82
C PHE A 22 15.83 16.29 12.57
N GLN A 23 15.36 17.18 13.44
CA GLN A 23 14.24 17.00 14.34
C GLN A 23 12.97 17.06 13.50
N ALA A 24 12.64 15.95 12.83
CA ALA A 24 11.25 15.67 12.57
C ALA A 24 10.65 15.21 13.91
N THR A 25 9.60 15.87 14.37
CA THR A 25 8.73 15.26 15.38
C THR A 25 8.27 13.91 14.82
N ALA A 26 8.57 12.83 15.51
CA ALA A 26 8.09 11.50 15.17
C ALA A 26 7.18 11.03 16.30
N VAL A 27 6.09 10.37 15.94
CA VAL A 27 5.14 9.78 16.89
C VAL A 27 5.08 8.28 16.60
N PRO A 28 5.11 7.42 17.63
CA PRO A 28 4.82 6.00 17.43
C PRO A 28 3.49 5.88 16.71
N GLY A 29 3.49 5.39 15.48
CA GLY A 29 2.24 4.96 14.86
C GLY A 29 1.86 3.64 15.51
N GLY A 30 0.61 3.52 15.95
CA GLY A 30 0.07 2.26 16.45
C GLY A 30 -0.13 1.23 15.33
N GLY A 31 0.85 1.06 14.44
CA GLY A 31 0.89 -0.05 13.49
C GLY A 31 1.06 -1.36 14.25
N ASP A 32 0.81 -2.48 13.56
CA ASP A 32 0.83 -3.82 14.16
C ASP A 32 2.23 -4.27 14.67
N GLY A 33 3.26 -3.42 14.57
CA GLY A 33 4.66 -3.64 14.99
C GLY A 33 4.97 -3.37 16.47
N GLY A 34 4.03 -3.58 17.40
CA GLY A 34 4.23 -3.29 18.82
C GLY A 34 5.28 -4.19 19.53
N THR A 35 6.09 -3.55 20.39
CA THR A 35 7.20 -4.06 21.25
C THR A 35 8.49 -4.47 20.54
N ALA A 36 9.64 -4.17 21.15
CA ALA A 36 10.97 -4.49 20.61
C ALA A 36 11.05 -5.97 20.28
N SER A 37 11.08 -6.28 18.99
CA SER A 37 11.07 -7.67 18.55
C SER A 37 12.45 -8.33 18.73
N ILE A 38 12.44 -9.66 18.83
CA ILE A 38 13.67 -10.45 18.92
C ILE A 38 14.42 -10.30 17.60
N GLY A 39 15.72 -9.99 17.67
CA GLY A 39 16.54 -9.77 16.49
C GLY A 39 16.58 -8.29 16.04
N PRO A 40 17.13 -8.02 14.85
CA PRO A 40 17.13 -6.67 14.28
C PRO A 40 15.72 -6.26 13.83
N ASP A 41 15.39 -4.97 13.95
CA ASP A 41 14.09 -4.42 13.51
C ASP A 41 14.32 -3.00 12.98
N VAL A 42 14.17 -2.80 11.66
CA VAL A 42 14.42 -1.49 11.03
C VAL A 42 13.15 -0.78 10.61
N ILE A 43 12.95 0.40 11.17
CA ILE A 43 11.82 1.28 10.82
C ILE A 43 12.30 2.57 10.17
N VAL A 44 11.40 3.25 9.46
CA VAL A 44 11.55 4.67 9.14
C VAL A 44 11.20 5.49 10.39
N GLY A 45 12.21 5.93 11.12
CA GLY A 45 12.04 6.78 12.30
C GLY A 45 11.57 8.20 11.96
N ALA A 46 12.07 8.78 10.87
CA ALA A 46 11.67 10.11 10.40
C ALA A 46 11.82 10.29 8.89
N ILE A 47 11.03 11.22 8.34
CA ILE A 47 11.17 11.75 6.98
C ILE A 47 11.48 13.25 7.13
N PRO A 48 12.77 13.66 7.25
CA PRO A 48 13.12 15.01 7.71
C PRO A 48 13.08 16.12 6.63
N ASP A 49 13.47 15.80 5.40
CA ASP A 49 13.65 16.80 4.35
C ASP A 49 13.19 16.30 2.97
N VAL A 50 13.12 17.22 2.01
CA VAL A 50 12.74 16.95 0.62
C VAL A 50 13.65 17.72 -0.33
N SER A 51 14.13 17.03 -1.36
CA SER A 51 14.83 17.60 -2.50
C SER A 51 13.95 17.53 -3.73
N ARG A 52 14.10 18.52 -4.61
CA ARG A 52 13.32 18.68 -5.83
C ARG A 52 14.27 18.91 -7.00
N TYR A 53 13.92 18.36 -8.14
CA TYR A 53 14.78 18.35 -9.32
C TYR A 53 14.07 18.97 -10.52
N ALA A 54 14.85 19.28 -11.56
CA ALA A 54 14.33 19.95 -12.74
C ALA A 54 13.20 19.15 -13.40
N PRO A 55 12.06 19.79 -13.71
CA PRO A 55 11.01 19.17 -14.49
C PRO A 55 11.47 18.67 -15.85
N GLY A 56 10.66 17.79 -16.43
CA GLY A 56 10.83 17.34 -17.80
C GLY A 56 9.54 16.75 -18.37
N THR A 57 9.46 16.71 -19.69
CA THR A 57 8.34 16.07 -20.39
C THR A 57 8.74 14.67 -20.80
N TYR A 58 7.90 13.70 -20.48
CA TYR A 58 8.07 12.31 -20.91
C TYR A 58 6.72 11.76 -21.38
N GLN A 59 6.69 11.15 -22.57
CA GLN A 59 5.46 10.62 -23.18
C GLN A 59 4.29 11.62 -23.17
N GLY A 60 4.57 12.90 -23.47
CA GLY A 60 3.56 13.97 -23.55
C GLY A 60 3.04 14.52 -22.22
N THR A 61 3.52 14.01 -21.08
CA THR A 61 3.16 14.51 -19.74
C THR A 61 4.34 15.24 -19.12
N GLU A 62 4.08 16.39 -18.48
CA GLU A 62 5.09 17.14 -17.71
C GLU A 62 5.18 16.57 -16.29
N TYR A 63 6.39 16.26 -15.85
CA TYR A 63 6.68 15.71 -14.53
C TYR A 63 7.69 16.58 -13.79
N ALA A 64 7.66 16.49 -12.46
CA ALA A 64 8.80 16.80 -11.61
C ALA A 64 9.23 15.53 -10.88
N SER A 65 10.46 15.53 -10.37
CA SER A 65 10.91 14.45 -9.49
C SER A 65 11.39 15.00 -8.15
N TYR A 66 11.19 14.17 -7.13
CA TYR A 66 11.46 14.49 -5.74
C TYR A 66 12.27 13.36 -5.10
N ALA A 67 12.95 13.69 -4.01
CA ALA A 67 13.53 12.73 -3.10
C ALA A 67 13.26 13.18 -1.68
N PHE A 68 13.10 12.23 -0.76
CA PHE A 68 12.79 12.45 0.64
C PHE A 68 13.93 11.90 1.48
N GLY A 69 14.39 12.67 2.47
CA GLY A 69 15.33 12.17 3.45
C GLY A 69 14.66 11.12 4.32
N THR A 70 15.47 10.27 4.91
CA THR A 70 15.02 9.24 5.83
C THR A 70 15.93 9.22 7.04
N THR A 71 15.40 8.88 8.20
CA THR A 71 16.20 8.47 9.35
C THR A 71 15.71 7.11 9.75
N SER A 72 16.53 6.07 9.58
CA SER A 72 16.21 4.73 10.04
C SER A 72 16.36 4.64 11.55
N CYS A 73 15.73 3.63 12.13
CA CYS A 73 15.97 3.24 13.51
C CYS A 73 16.00 1.73 13.63
N ASN A 74 16.98 1.21 14.36
CA ASN A 74 16.97 -0.19 14.79
C ASN A 74 16.27 -0.29 16.15
N ILE A 75 14.98 -0.60 16.16
CA ILE A 75 14.19 -0.70 17.41
C ILE A 75 14.19 -2.12 18.00
N GLY A 76 14.93 -3.03 17.38
CA GLY A 76 15.03 -4.42 17.77
C GLY A 76 15.98 -4.64 18.94
N THR A 77 16.32 -5.90 19.17
CA THR A 77 17.18 -6.35 20.27
C THR A 77 18.56 -6.83 19.82
N ALA A 78 18.86 -6.77 18.52
CA ALA A 78 20.16 -7.13 17.95
C ALA A 78 20.67 -6.05 16.97
N GLN A 79 21.99 -6.02 16.77
CA GLN A 79 22.62 -5.13 15.80
C GLN A 79 22.24 -5.51 14.35
N LEU A 80 22.12 -4.51 13.48
CA LEU A 80 21.70 -4.69 12.08
C LEU A 80 22.86 -4.38 11.12
N GLN A 81 23.11 -5.25 10.15
CA GLN A 81 24.15 -5.01 9.14
C GLN A 81 23.83 -3.82 8.24
N TRP A 82 24.88 -3.11 7.80
CA TRP A 82 24.79 -1.90 6.98
C TRP A 82 26.03 -1.77 6.07
N GLN A 83 26.44 -2.90 5.49
CA GLN A 83 27.65 -3.01 4.67
C GLN A 83 27.45 -2.27 3.34
N PRO A 84 28.42 -1.51 2.83
CA PRO A 84 28.28 -0.88 1.52
C PRO A 84 28.31 -1.91 0.38
N ASN A 85 27.81 -1.49 -0.78
CA ASN A 85 28.04 -2.18 -2.04
C ASN A 85 29.54 -2.55 -2.20
N PRO A 86 29.87 -3.75 -2.70
CA PRO A 86 28.98 -4.70 -3.38
C PRO A 86 28.31 -5.74 -2.44
N SER A 87 28.43 -5.61 -1.13
CA SER A 87 27.67 -6.47 -0.21
C SER A 87 26.16 -6.28 -0.45
N ASN A 88 25.33 -7.28 -0.13
CA ASN A 88 23.87 -7.11 -0.07
C ASN A 88 23.34 -6.98 1.36
N LEU A 89 24.23 -6.90 2.35
CA LEU A 89 23.91 -6.82 3.77
C LEU A 89 23.66 -5.36 4.20
N HIS A 90 22.71 -4.70 3.55
CA HIS A 90 22.28 -3.33 3.82
C HIS A 90 20.84 -3.11 3.36
N PRO A 91 20.16 -2.06 3.85
CA PRO A 91 18.78 -1.86 3.47
C PRO A 91 18.62 -1.23 2.09
N THR A 92 17.50 -1.53 1.46
CA THR A 92 16.99 -0.84 0.27
C THR A 92 15.81 0.04 0.65
N ILE A 93 15.79 1.28 0.13
CA ILE A 93 14.91 2.35 0.62
C ILE A 93 14.13 2.95 -0.55
N PRO A 94 12.91 2.47 -0.86
CA PRO A 94 12.03 3.14 -1.81
C PRO A 94 11.38 4.38 -1.17
N GLN A 95 10.94 5.29 -2.03
CA GLN A 95 10.21 6.50 -1.65
C GLN A 95 8.97 6.63 -2.54
N ASN A 96 7.86 7.00 -1.93
CA ASN A 96 6.57 7.11 -2.60
C ASN A 96 5.87 8.42 -2.22
N LEU A 97 4.97 8.87 -3.10
CA LEU A 97 4.12 10.03 -2.86
C LEU A 97 2.66 9.66 -3.11
N PHE A 98 1.79 10.08 -2.19
CA PHE A 98 0.35 9.82 -2.21
C PHE A 98 -0.43 11.13 -2.16
N ARG A 99 -1.62 11.09 -2.77
CA ARG A 99 -2.63 12.14 -2.72
C ARG A 99 -3.92 11.56 -2.19
N ILE A 100 -4.54 12.23 -1.23
CA ILE A 100 -5.95 12.00 -0.88
C ILE A 100 -6.75 13.15 -1.48
N LYS A 101 -7.72 12.84 -2.33
CA LYS A 101 -8.58 13.84 -2.99
C LYS A 101 -9.98 13.27 -3.14
N ASN A 102 -11.00 14.08 -2.86
CA ASN A 102 -12.41 13.69 -2.92
C ASN A 102 -12.69 12.39 -2.16
N GLY A 103 -11.98 12.17 -1.05
CA GLY A 103 -12.18 11.00 -0.21
C GLY A 103 -11.46 9.72 -0.64
N VAL A 104 -10.61 9.77 -1.67
CA VAL A 104 -9.87 8.63 -2.22
C VAL A 104 -8.37 8.85 -2.08
N ILE A 105 -7.63 7.85 -1.58
CA ILE A 105 -6.17 7.82 -1.61
C ILE A 105 -5.67 7.23 -2.92
N GLU A 106 -4.68 7.86 -3.55
CA GLU A 106 -4.01 7.35 -4.75
C GLU A 106 -2.49 7.53 -4.60
N GLN A 107 -1.71 6.53 -5.01
CA GLN A 107 -0.27 6.72 -5.19
C GLN A 107 0.01 7.45 -6.51
N ILE A 108 0.73 8.56 -6.42
CA ILE A 108 1.02 9.47 -7.53
C ILE A 108 2.52 9.54 -7.89
N GLY A 109 3.38 8.96 -7.06
CA GLY A 109 4.81 8.90 -7.30
C GLY A 109 5.50 7.68 -6.69
N LEU A 110 6.55 7.23 -7.36
CA LEU A 110 7.40 6.11 -6.93
C LEU A 110 8.86 6.33 -7.39
N SER A 111 9.83 6.00 -6.54
CA SER A 111 11.27 6.04 -6.85
C SER A 111 11.87 4.64 -7.07
N TRP A 112 13.09 4.56 -7.57
CA TRP A 112 13.95 3.40 -7.38
C TRP A 112 14.38 3.31 -5.91
N CYS A 113 15.12 2.25 -5.56
CA CYS A 113 15.62 2.06 -4.20
C CYS A 113 16.98 2.73 -4.00
N LYS A 114 17.11 3.49 -2.91
CA LYS A 114 18.41 3.89 -2.36
C LYS A 114 19.03 2.69 -1.63
N HIS A 115 20.34 2.49 -1.75
CA HIS A 115 21.08 1.46 -1.02
C HIS A 115 21.84 2.09 0.16
N GLY A 116 21.73 1.48 1.34
CA GLY A 116 22.55 1.84 2.50
C GLY A 116 24.05 1.61 2.25
N PHE A 117 24.91 2.39 2.90
CA PHE A 117 26.36 2.23 2.78
C PHE A 117 27.13 2.37 4.11
N CYS A 118 26.58 3.09 5.08
CA CYS A 118 27.00 3.02 6.48
C CYS A 118 25.91 3.55 7.40
N ALA A 119 26.01 3.27 8.69
CA ALA A 119 25.01 3.63 9.68
C ALA A 119 25.59 4.62 10.69
N LEU A 120 25.17 5.88 10.66
CA LEU A 120 25.40 6.79 11.78
C LEU A 120 24.66 6.26 13.02
N GLN A 121 25.21 6.54 14.21
CA GLN A 121 24.70 6.03 15.48
C GLN A 121 23.98 7.13 16.26
N GLY A 122 22.94 7.72 15.66
CA GLY A 122 22.12 8.75 16.27
C GLY A 122 21.15 8.23 17.33
N THR A 123 20.42 9.14 17.97
CA THR A 123 19.55 8.85 19.13
C THR A 123 18.08 9.19 18.88
N LEU A 124 17.61 9.19 17.63
CA LEU A 124 16.22 9.59 17.32
C LEU A 124 15.20 8.68 18.01
N CYS A 125 15.44 7.36 18.00
CA CYS A 125 14.43 6.36 18.39
C CYS A 125 14.59 5.77 19.78
N GLY A 126 15.57 6.23 20.56
CA GLY A 126 15.73 5.79 21.94
C GLY A 126 17.17 5.87 22.42
N ALA A 127 17.44 5.10 23.48
CA ALA A 127 18.79 4.92 24.01
C ALA A 127 19.63 4.09 23.02
N CYS A 128 20.51 4.76 22.28
CA CYS A 128 21.41 4.12 21.34
C CYS A 128 22.53 3.37 22.05
N ILE A 129 22.67 2.08 21.74
CA ILE A 129 23.81 1.23 22.05
C ILE A 129 24.65 1.13 20.76
N PRO A 130 25.62 2.03 20.56
CA PRO A 130 26.30 2.18 19.28
C PRO A 130 27.16 0.96 18.95
N ALA A 131 27.16 0.55 17.68
CA ALA A 131 28.06 -0.49 17.17
C ALA A 131 29.49 0.04 16.89
N GLY A 132 29.68 1.36 16.91
CA GLY A 132 30.95 2.02 16.64
C GLY A 132 30.79 3.55 16.57
N ALA A 133 31.85 4.27 16.20
CA ALA A 133 31.80 5.71 15.99
C ALA A 133 31.91 6.07 14.50
N GLY A 134 31.40 7.23 14.11
CA GLY A 134 31.45 7.72 12.73
C GLY A 134 30.46 6.98 11.83
N CYS A 135 30.97 6.25 10.85
CA CYS A 135 30.22 5.61 9.76
C CYS A 135 30.47 4.08 9.79
N PRO A 136 30.10 3.38 10.89
CA PRO A 136 30.24 1.92 10.97
C PRO A 136 29.31 1.22 9.97
N THR A 137 29.63 -0.02 9.62
CA THR A 137 28.85 -0.87 8.71
C THR A 137 27.78 -1.68 9.44
N VAL A 138 27.34 -1.20 10.61
CA VAL A 138 26.36 -1.83 11.49
C VAL A 138 25.56 -0.75 12.20
N LEU A 139 24.23 -0.84 12.19
CA LEU A 139 23.35 0.01 12.99
C LEU A 139 23.14 -0.62 14.39
N GLY A 140 23.57 0.11 15.41
CA GLY A 140 23.46 -0.31 16.81
C GLY A 140 22.02 -0.40 17.30
N ILE A 141 21.82 -1.05 18.45
CA ILE A 141 20.49 -1.26 19.04
C ILE A 141 19.97 0.09 19.56
N GLY A 142 18.72 0.44 19.23
CA GLY A 142 18.11 1.73 19.57
C GLY A 142 18.72 2.94 18.83
N CYS A 143 19.69 2.72 17.95
CA CYS A 143 20.37 3.79 17.21
C CYS A 143 19.62 4.15 15.94
N SER A 144 19.89 5.36 15.44
CA SER A 144 19.26 5.88 14.22
C SER A 144 20.27 6.40 13.19
N ASP A 145 20.07 6.10 11.91
CA ASP A 145 20.93 6.54 10.81
C ASP A 145 20.17 7.49 9.84
N PRO A 146 20.56 8.78 9.74
CA PRO A 146 19.95 9.72 8.82
C PRO A 146 20.63 9.75 7.44
N TYR A 147 19.82 9.67 6.39
CA TYR A 147 20.17 10.05 5.03
C TYR A 147 19.37 11.27 4.58
N THR A 148 20.04 12.28 4.05
CA THR A 148 19.37 13.45 3.46
C THR A 148 18.65 13.07 2.18
N SER A 149 17.65 13.87 1.78
CA SER A 149 16.95 13.69 0.52
C SER A 149 17.89 13.69 -0.70
N SER A 150 19.00 14.44 -0.64
CA SER A 150 19.97 14.46 -1.73
C SER A 150 20.74 13.14 -1.87
N LEU A 151 21.06 12.48 -0.74
CA LEU A 151 21.67 11.14 -0.76
C LEU A 151 20.66 10.10 -1.25
N ASN A 152 19.42 10.19 -0.78
CA ASN A 152 18.32 9.30 -1.18
C ASN A 152 17.88 9.48 -2.64
N GLY A 153 18.15 10.64 -3.24
CA GLY A 153 17.91 10.94 -4.66
C GLY A 153 19.14 10.83 -5.56
N GLY A 154 20.25 10.28 -5.05
CA GLY A 154 21.51 10.14 -5.77
C GLY A 154 21.47 9.03 -6.82
N GLN A 155 21.36 9.41 -8.09
CA GLN A 155 21.18 8.47 -9.22
C GLN A 155 22.35 7.49 -9.44
N SER A 156 23.56 7.85 -9.00
CA SER A 156 24.68 6.90 -9.03
C SER A 156 24.45 5.70 -8.11
N ASP A 157 23.61 5.86 -7.08
CA ASP A 157 23.37 4.85 -6.06
C ASP A 157 21.98 4.20 -6.14
N LEU A 158 20.99 4.89 -6.71
CA LEU A 158 19.66 4.31 -6.96
C LEU A 158 19.73 3.06 -7.85
N LYS A 159 18.97 2.02 -7.48
CA LYS A 159 18.84 0.75 -8.23
C LYS A 159 17.39 0.31 -8.31
N GLY A 160 17.05 -0.43 -9.38
CA GLY A 160 15.69 -0.90 -9.62
C GLY A 160 15.18 -1.82 -8.50
N ARG A 161 13.87 -1.82 -8.28
CA ARG A 161 13.16 -2.66 -7.30
C ARG A 161 13.02 -4.11 -7.73
N GLY A 162 12.99 -4.36 -9.04
CA GLY A 162 12.64 -5.67 -9.58
C GLY A 162 13.51 -6.85 -9.15
N PRO A 163 14.84 -6.69 -9.02
CA PRO A 163 15.73 -7.73 -8.53
C PRO A 163 15.67 -7.97 -7.01
N ILE A 164 14.89 -7.18 -6.27
CA ILE A 164 14.74 -7.30 -4.82
C ILE A 164 13.56 -8.22 -4.53
N ASN A 165 13.79 -9.30 -3.77
CA ASN A 165 12.72 -10.10 -3.22
C ASN A 165 12.18 -9.39 -1.97
N ALA A 166 10.95 -8.90 -2.05
CA ALA A 166 10.38 -8.04 -1.03
C ALA A 166 10.10 -8.75 0.31
N SER A 167 9.74 -10.03 0.28
CA SER A 167 9.40 -10.79 1.50
C SER A 167 10.60 -11.29 2.27
N THR A 168 11.76 -11.40 1.62
CA THR A 168 13.01 -11.80 2.27
C THR A 168 13.99 -10.65 2.46
N GLY A 169 13.73 -9.49 1.87
CA GLY A 169 14.67 -8.36 1.84
C GLY A 169 15.97 -8.61 1.08
N VAL A 170 16.06 -9.70 0.31
CA VAL A 170 17.27 -10.11 -0.39
C VAL A 170 17.30 -9.54 -1.80
N PHE A 171 18.46 -9.01 -2.18
CA PHE A 171 18.82 -8.71 -3.57
C PHE A 171 20.19 -9.31 -3.87
N SER A 172 20.49 -9.56 -5.16
CA SER A 172 21.84 -9.92 -5.54
C SER A 172 22.74 -8.67 -5.43
N GLY A 173 23.82 -8.69 -4.64
CA GLY A 173 24.73 -7.53 -4.51
C GLY A 173 25.35 -7.06 -5.86
N THR A 174 25.11 -7.83 -6.92
CA THR A 174 25.37 -7.50 -8.31
C THR A 174 24.11 -7.74 -9.15
N TYR A 175 23.49 -6.68 -9.67
CA TYR A 175 22.57 -6.77 -10.82
C TYR A 175 22.71 -5.53 -11.69
N THR A 176 22.48 -5.72 -12.99
CA THR A 176 22.48 -4.64 -13.96
C THR A 176 21.08 -4.05 -13.99
N ASP A 177 20.97 -2.77 -13.67
CA ASP A 177 19.71 -2.04 -13.85
C ASP A 177 19.31 -1.99 -15.33
N PRO A 178 18.00 -1.93 -15.62
CA PRO A 178 17.54 -1.70 -16.97
C PRO A 178 18.11 -0.37 -17.51
N THR A 179 18.52 -0.38 -18.78
CA THR A 179 18.90 0.85 -19.47
C THR A 179 17.70 1.80 -19.49
N ALA A 180 17.86 2.98 -18.88
CA ALA A 180 16.81 4.00 -18.90
C ALA A 180 16.39 4.35 -20.34
N PRO A 181 15.08 4.54 -20.63
CA PRO A 181 14.63 4.93 -21.95
C PRO A 181 15.35 6.19 -22.43
N ALA A 182 15.85 6.20 -23.68
CA ALA A 182 16.67 7.30 -24.20
C ALA A 182 15.96 8.67 -24.16
N ALA A 183 14.62 8.68 -24.27
CA ALA A 183 13.80 9.89 -24.21
C ALA A 183 13.42 10.33 -22.79
N LEU A 184 13.77 9.56 -21.74
CA LEU A 184 13.47 9.91 -20.34
C LEU A 184 14.50 10.94 -19.83
N PRO A 185 14.09 12.16 -19.44
CA PRO A 185 15.00 13.17 -18.92
C PRO A 185 15.79 12.67 -17.71
N THR A 186 17.10 12.96 -17.69
CA THR A 186 17.99 12.56 -16.60
C THR A 186 17.61 13.19 -15.26
N SER A 187 16.95 14.35 -15.25
CA SER A 187 16.45 14.96 -14.01
C SER A 187 15.32 14.16 -13.37
N LEU A 188 14.58 13.36 -14.15
CA LEU A 188 13.39 12.63 -13.70
C LEU A 188 13.66 11.19 -13.29
N ARG A 189 14.50 10.49 -14.06
CA ARG A 189 14.71 9.04 -13.90
C ARG A 189 15.12 8.65 -12.47
N GLU A 190 14.74 7.44 -12.07
CA GLU A 190 15.07 6.78 -10.80
C GLU A 190 14.52 7.44 -9.53
N ARG A 191 14.20 8.74 -9.55
CA ARG A 191 13.65 9.46 -8.39
C ARG A 191 12.13 9.32 -8.30
N CYS A 192 11.53 9.85 -7.22
CA CYS A 192 10.08 9.86 -7.07
C CYS A 192 9.46 10.84 -8.08
N MET A 193 9.12 10.32 -9.27
CA MET A 193 8.58 11.07 -10.40
C MET A 193 7.06 11.24 -10.23
N VAL A 194 6.56 12.47 -10.39
CA VAL A 194 5.16 12.83 -10.16
C VAL A 194 4.68 13.75 -11.28
N ALA A 195 3.50 13.47 -11.85
CA ALA A 195 2.92 14.30 -12.90
C ALA A 195 2.57 15.69 -12.33
N ARG A 196 2.83 16.75 -13.10
CA ARG A 196 2.47 18.12 -12.71
C ARG A 196 0.98 18.23 -12.36
N SER A 197 0.12 17.59 -13.15
CA SER A 197 -1.33 17.59 -12.96
C SER A 197 -1.77 16.97 -11.63
N ASP A 198 -0.97 16.07 -11.05
CA ASP A 198 -1.32 15.46 -9.76
C ASP A 198 -1.00 16.35 -8.57
N LEU A 199 -0.10 17.32 -8.76
CA LEU A 199 0.30 18.30 -7.76
C LEU A 199 -0.33 19.68 -7.99
N ASP A 200 -0.85 19.96 -9.18
CA ASP A 200 -1.42 21.26 -9.54
C ASP A 200 -2.53 21.67 -8.56
N PRO A 201 -2.33 22.71 -7.72
CA PRO A 201 -3.32 23.11 -6.72
C PRO A 201 -4.65 23.57 -7.33
N ALA A 202 -4.63 24.08 -8.57
CA ALA A 202 -5.86 24.48 -9.26
C ALA A 202 -6.69 23.27 -9.70
N GLN A 203 -6.05 22.13 -9.98
CA GLN A 203 -6.73 20.89 -10.36
C GLN A 203 -7.06 20.02 -9.15
N ASN A 204 -6.37 20.20 -8.02
CA ASN A 204 -6.44 19.36 -6.84
C ASN A 204 -6.90 20.13 -5.59
N VAL A 205 -7.91 20.99 -5.76
CA VAL A 205 -8.54 21.70 -4.64
C VAL A 205 -9.00 20.71 -3.57
N GLY A 206 -8.63 20.98 -2.31
CA GLY A 206 -8.98 20.13 -1.17
C GLY A 206 -8.16 18.84 -1.03
N ALA A 207 -7.16 18.62 -1.89
CA ALA A 207 -6.29 17.46 -1.77
C ALA A 207 -5.27 17.60 -0.63
N THR A 208 -4.96 16.49 0.01
CA THR A 208 -3.87 16.35 0.99
C THR A 208 -2.83 15.38 0.45
N TYR A 209 -1.58 15.53 0.89
CA TYR A 209 -0.44 14.81 0.30
C TYR A 209 0.45 14.20 1.37
N TYR A 210 1.03 13.05 1.05
CA TYR A 210 1.82 12.25 1.98
C TYR A 210 3.04 11.66 1.29
N ALA A 211 4.21 11.88 1.89
CA ALA A 211 5.41 11.13 1.57
C ALA A 211 5.43 9.83 2.38
N GLU A 212 5.87 8.75 1.76
CA GLU A 212 6.13 7.48 2.42
C GLU A 212 7.55 7.03 2.07
N CYS A 213 8.23 6.46 3.04
CA CYS A 213 9.48 5.74 2.82
C CYS A 213 9.38 4.38 3.50
N GLN A 214 10.24 3.46 3.10
CA GLN A 214 10.33 2.13 3.69
C GLN A 214 11.80 1.71 3.79
N TYR A 215 12.16 0.90 4.79
CA TYR A 215 13.44 0.19 4.81
C TYR A 215 13.17 -1.29 4.62
N LEU A 216 13.80 -1.92 3.63
CA LEU A 216 13.75 -3.37 3.49
C LEU A 216 15.13 -3.96 3.74
N HIS A 217 15.24 -4.95 4.64
CA HIS A 217 16.51 -5.57 4.99
C HIS A 217 16.35 -7.07 5.27
N GLN A 218 17.27 -7.89 4.79
CA GLN A 218 17.16 -9.36 4.94
C GLN A 218 17.19 -9.88 6.38
N ALA A 219 17.99 -9.27 7.27
CA ALA A 219 18.03 -9.66 8.69
C ALA A 219 16.80 -9.19 9.49
N ASP A 220 16.09 -8.17 8.99
CA ASP A 220 14.83 -7.68 9.54
C ASP A 220 13.69 -8.66 9.18
N ALA A 221 13.62 -9.03 7.89
CA ALA A 221 12.69 -10.05 7.39
C ALA A 221 12.95 -11.44 7.99
N ALA A 222 14.21 -11.87 8.11
CA ALA A 222 14.56 -13.14 8.75
C ALA A 222 14.19 -13.20 10.24
N ALA A 223 14.05 -12.03 10.89
CA ALA A 223 13.59 -11.90 12.26
C ALA A 223 12.07 -11.76 12.37
N LEU A 224 11.34 -11.73 11.25
CA LEU A 224 9.88 -11.51 11.15
C LEU A 224 9.46 -10.12 11.65
N ASN A 225 10.31 -9.12 11.42
CA ASN A 225 10.10 -7.74 11.87
C ASN A 225 9.78 -6.77 10.73
N ASP A 226 9.73 -7.26 9.49
CA ASP A 226 9.64 -6.45 8.27
C ASP A 226 8.23 -5.90 7.96
N ASP A 227 7.27 -6.11 8.86
CA ASP A 227 5.87 -5.72 8.70
C ASP A 227 5.54 -4.34 9.32
N ASN A 228 6.54 -3.63 9.84
CA ASN A 228 6.45 -2.30 10.45
C ASN A 228 7.42 -1.28 9.81
N ASN A 229 8.05 -1.62 8.70
CA ASN A 229 9.23 -0.91 8.19
C ASN A 229 8.93 0.29 7.25
N ALA A 230 7.65 0.62 7.06
CA ALA A 230 7.18 1.80 6.33
C ALA A 230 6.69 2.90 7.27
N SER A 231 6.82 4.16 6.87
CA SER A 231 6.27 5.31 7.61
C SER A 231 5.85 6.42 6.67
N TYR A 232 4.87 7.22 7.07
CA TYR A 232 4.41 8.35 6.29
C TYR A 232 4.57 9.70 7.00
N ARG A 233 4.61 10.78 6.21
CA ARG A 233 4.57 12.15 6.69
C ARG A 233 3.76 13.04 5.75
N LYS A 234 2.91 13.90 6.32
CA LYS A 234 2.07 14.83 5.55
C LYS A 234 2.93 15.94 4.93
N LEU A 235 2.52 16.44 3.77
CA LEU A 235 3.17 17.58 3.12
C LEU A 235 2.17 18.52 2.43
N THR A 236 2.63 19.73 2.14
CA THR A 236 1.91 20.73 1.35
C THR A 236 2.58 20.96 0.02
N VAL A 237 1.79 21.31 -1.00
CA VAL A 237 2.26 21.69 -2.33
C VAL A 237 2.17 23.22 -2.48
N GLY A 238 3.26 23.84 -2.94
CA GLY A 238 3.32 25.27 -3.18
C GLY A 238 2.46 25.71 -4.38
N ALA A 239 2.07 26.99 -4.40
CA ALA A 239 1.12 27.52 -5.37
C ALA A 239 1.68 27.70 -6.80
N THR A 240 3.00 27.72 -6.98
CA THR A 240 3.64 28.08 -8.26
C THR A 240 4.55 26.98 -8.77
N TRP A 241 4.37 26.63 -10.05
CA TRP A 241 5.23 25.71 -10.76
C TRP A 241 6.55 26.39 -11.14
N SER A 242 7.67 25.86 -10.67
CA SER A 242 8.99 26.25 -11.18
C SER A 242 9.38 25.38 -12.36
N THR A 243 9.74 25.99 -13.49
CA THR A 243 10.29 25.26 -14.66
C THR A 243 11.68 24.69 -14.41
N THR A 244 12.32 25.01 -13.28
CA THR A 244 13.65 24.49 -12.90
C THR A 244 13.62 23.55 -11.70
N ALA A 245 12.48 23.44 -11.00
CA ALA A 245 12.40 22.66 -9.76
C ALA A 245 11.01 22.07 -9.42
N GLY A 246 10.02 22.21 -10.31
CA GLY A 246 8.64 21.80 -10.07
C GLY A 246 7.94 22.62 -8.98
N TYR A 247 6.83 22.09 -8.45
CA TYR A 247 6.20 22.67 -7.26
C TYR A 247 7.10 22.47 -6.04
N ALA A 248 7.14 23.47 -5.16
CA ALA A 248 7.75 23.30 -3.84
C ALA A 248 6.91 22.33 -3.00
N LEU A 249 7.54 21.31 -2.42
CA LEU A 249 6.92 20.44 -1.43
C LEU A 249 7.47 20.82 -0.06
N THR A 250 6.62 20.84 0.96
CA THR A 250 7.03 21.15 2.33
C THR A 250 6.44 20.12 3.27
N LEU A 251 7.30 19.37 3.95
CA LEU A 251 6.89 18.39 4.96
C LEU A 251 6.29 19.11 6.16
N THR A 252 5.16 18.62 6.64
CA THR A 252 4.37 19.22 7.72
C THR A 252 3.98 18.17 8.75
N GLY A 253 3.77 18.59 10.00
CA GLY A 253 3.43 17.67 11.08
C GLY A 253 4.52 16.64 11.37
N ALA A 254 4.14 15.58 12.08
CA ALA A 254 5.05 14.51 12.48
C ALA A 254 5.17 13.40 11.43
N THR A 255 6.27 12.65 11.47
CA THR A 255 6.33 11.31 10.86
C THR A 255 5.54 10.35 11.74
N PHE A 256 4.60 9.62 11.13
CA PHE A 256 3.89 8.52 11.77
C PHE A 256 4.67 7.25 11.51
N GLN A 257 5.41 6.81 12.53
CA GLN A 257 6.30 5.66 12.42
C GLN A 257 5.49 4.37 12.24
N GLN A 258 6.07 3.37 11.57
CA GLN A 258 5.52 2.02 11.44
C GLN A 258 4.14 1.92 10.76
N GLN A 259 3.78 2.92 9.96
CA GLN A 259 2.53 2.92 9.21
C GLN A 259 2.78 3.34 7.76
N PRO A 260 2.39 2.53 6.76
CA PRO A 260 2.35 2.98 5.37
C PRO A 260 1.28 4.08 5.18
N ALA A 261 1.39 4.88 4.12
CA ALA A 261 0.56 6.04 3.86
C ALA A 261 -0.93 5.72 3.68
N ILE A 262 -1.30 4.47 3.40
CA ILE A 262 -2.71 4.04 3.40
C ILE A 262 -3.38 4.25 4.78
N ALA A 263 -2.63 4.21 5.88
CA ALA A 263 -3.15 4.53 7.21
C ALA A 263 -3.58 6.00 7.33
N ALA A 264 -2.99 6.92 6.57
CA ALA A 264 -3.41 8.31 6.53
C ALA A 264 -4.84 8.46 5.96
N TRP A 265 -5.28 7.53 5.10
CA TRP A 265 -6.64 7.53 4.57
C TRP A 265 -7.69 7.27 5.66
N ALA A 266 -7.43 6.28 6.53
CA ALA A 266 -8.26 6.03 7.70
C ALA A 266 -8.21 7.20 8.70
N ALA A 267 -7.05 7.81 8.88
CA ALA A 267 -6.89 8.95 9.78
C ALA A 267 -7.66 10.21 9.32
N GLU A 268 -7.73 10.48 8.01
CA GLU A 268 -8.50 11.61 7.47
C GLU A 268 -10.02 11.35 7.41
N PHE A 269 -10.44 10.09 7.35
CA PHE A 269 -11.85 9.70 7.28
C PHE A 269 -12.23 8.66 8.34
N PRO A 270 -12.12 9.01 9.64
CA PRO A 270 -12.38 8.09 10.73
C PRO A 270 -13.83 7.57 10.67
N GLY A 271 -13.98 6.25 10.83
CA GLY A 271 -15.27 5.57 10.79
C GLY A 271 -15.87 5.37 9.39
N SER A 272 -15.30 6.00 8.34
CA SER A 272 -15.74 5.81 6.95
C SER A 272 -14.76 4.98 6.11
N VAL A 273 -13.48 4.99 6.46
CA VAL A 273 -12.43 4.20 5.81
C VAL A 273 -11.99 3.10 6.76
N GLY A 274 -12.09 1.85 6.34
CA GLY A 274 -11.49 0.70 7.02
C GLY A 274 -10.17 0.33 6.34
N VAL A 275 -9.09 0.16 7.11
CA VAL A 275 -7.81 -0.38 6.63
C VAL A 275 -7.45 -1.61 7.46
N LYS A 276 -7.09 -2.71 6.80
CA LYS A 276 -6.69 -3.95 7.48
C LYS A 276 -5.53 -4.65 6.76
N SER A 277 -4.62 -5.20 7.54
CA SER A 277 -3.48 -6.02 7.09
C SER A 277 -3.91 -7.45 6.78
N TYR A 278 -3.30 -8.05 5.77
CA TYR A 278 -3.50 -9.42 5.32
C TYR A 278 -2.16 -10.06 4.96
N ASP A 279 -1.76 -11.06 5.74
CA ASP A 279 -0.46 -11.72 5.61
C ASP A 279 -0.57 -12.95 4.72
N ILE A 280 0.35 -13.07 3.77
CA ILE A 280 0.51 -14.27 2.95
C ILE A 280 1.55 -15.16 3.65
N ALA A 281 1.09 -16.31 4.15
CA ALA A 281 1.98 -17.25 4.82
C ALA A 281 3.21 -17.59 3.96
N GLY A 282 4.40 -17.45 4.56
CA GLY A 282 5.69 -17.70 3.91
C GLY A 282 6.06 -16.71 2.79
N ASP A 283 5.38 -15.56 2.73
CA ASP A 283 5.71 -14.45 1.84
C ASP A 283 5.61 -13.12 2.61
N GLY A 284 4.73 -12.18 2.22
CA GLY A 284 4.62 -10.87 2.87
C GLY A 284 3.18 -10.39 3.02
N ARG A 285 3.03 -9.10 3.33
CA ARG A 285 1.80 -8.43 3.75
C ARG A 285 1.22 -7.51 2.66
N PHE A 286 -0.11 -7.54 2.59
CA PHE A 286 -0.93 -6.52 1.92
C PHE A 286 -1.76 -5.76 2.95
N LEU A 287 -2.17 -4.54 2.61
CA LEU A 287 -3.18 -3.80 3.34
C LEU A 287 -4.32 -3.46 2.39
N LEU A 288 -5.56 -3.78 2.78
CA LEU A 288 -6.76 -3.35 2.07
C LEU A 288 -7.41 -2.20 2.83
N GLY A 289 -7.50 -1.06 2.16
CA GLY A 289 -8.37 0.06 2.50
C GLY A 289 -9.66 -0.01 1.68
N TYR A 290 -10.80 0.33 2.26
CA TYR A 290 -12.04 0.52 1.50
C TYR A 290 -12.88 1.67 2.06
N ARG A 291 -13.70 2.27 1.19
CA ARG A 291 -14.68 3.29 1.52
C ARG A 291 -15.89 3.17 0.60
N VAL A 292 -17.08 3.29 1.17
CA VAL A 292 -18.34 3.34 0.41
C VAL A 292 -19.07 4.65 0.70
N THR A 293 -19.50 5.35 -0.35
CA THR A 293 -20.20 6.64 -0.22
C THR A 293 -21.46 6.69 -1.07
N ALA A 294 -22.54 7.27 -0.55
CA ALA A 294 -23.77 7.49 -1.32
C ALA A 294 -23.57 8.58 -2.36
N ASN A 295 -24.03 8.33 -3.59
CA ASN A 295 -24.11 9.31 -4.67
C ASN A 295 -25.45 10.04 -4.62
N ALA A 296 -25.50 11.27 -5.16
CA ALA A 296 -26.73 12.09 -5.18
C ALA A 296 -27.86 11.50 -6.04
N ASN A 297 -27.56 10.55 -6.92
CA ASN A 297 -28.50 9.89 -7.83
C ASN A 297 -29.06 8.57 -7.27
N GLY A 298 -28.84 8.26 -5.99
CA GLY A 298 -29.31 7.03 -5.35
C GLY A 298 -28.45 5.80 -5.61
N THR A 299 -27.32 5.92 -6.31
CA THR A 299 -26.29 4.86 -6.39
C THR A 299 -25.26 5.02 -5.27
N TRP A 300 -24.35 4.05 -5.16
CA TRP A 300 -23.29 4.03 -4.15
C TRP A 300 -21.95 3.82 -4.82
N HIS A 301 -20.98 4.64 -4.47
CA HIS A 301 -19.60 4.55 -4.92
C HIS A 301 -18.80 3.63 -3.98
N TYR A 302 -18.14 2.62 -4.55
CA TYR A 302 -17.24 1.71 -3.85
C TYR A 302 -15.81 1.99 -4.29
N GLU A 303 -14.94 2.34 -3.34
CA GLU A 303 -13.52 2.53 -3.55
C GLU A 303 -12.73 1.52 -2.70
N TYR A 304 -11.85 0.75 -3.35
CA TYR A 304 -10.91 -0.15 -2.70
C TYR A 304 -9.48 0.28 -3.05
N ALA A 305 -8.60 0.32 -2.07
CA ALA A 305 -7.18 0.59 -2.21
C ALA A 305 -6.38 -0.56 -1.62
N ILE A 306 -5.52 -1.21 -2.40
CA ILE A 306 -4.68 -2.31 -1.93
C ILE A 306 -3.23 -1.87 -1.98
N HIS A 307 -2.59 -1.78 -0.83
CA HIS A 307 -1.16 -1.53 -0.71
C HIS A 307 -0.42 -2.85 -0.50
N ASN A 308 0.57 -3.14 -1.34
CA ASN A 308 1.50 -4.23 -1.11
C ASN A 308 2.71 -3.67 -0.33
N LEU A 309 2.86 -4.07 0.93
CA LEU A 309 3.96 -3.61 1.78
C LEU A 309 5.28 -4.30 1.36
N ASN A 310 5.29 -5.63 1.37
CA ASN A 310 6.49 -6.47 1.21
C ASN A 310 6.20 -7.86 0.60
N SER A 311 5.01 -8.14 0.06
CA SER A 311 4.76 -9.41 -0.64
C SER A 311 5.53 -9.48 -1.95
N ASP A 312 6.47 -10.41 -2.06
CA ASP A 312 7.20 -10.69 -3.31
C ASP A 312 6.29 -11.38 -4.33
N ARG A 313 5.21 -12.04 -3.89
CA ARG A 313 4.26 -12.73 -4.76
C ARG A 313 3.44 -11.79 -5.64
N CYS A 314 3.33 -10.51 -5.27
CA CYS A 314 2.55 -9.48 -5.94
C CYS A 314 1.05 -9.81 -6.09
N GLY A 315 0.22 -8.80 -6.32
CA GLY A 315 -1.19 -8.99 -6.71
C GLY A 315 -1.36 -9.04 -8.23
N GLY A 316 -2.13 -10.01 -8.73
CA GLY A 316 -2.38 -10.24 -10.16
C GLY A 316 -3.85 -10.11 -10.56
N SER A 317 -4.77 -10.20 -9.61
CA SER A 317 -6.19 -9.92 -9.83
C SER A 317 -6.87 -9.42 -8.55
N PHE A 318 -7.97 -8.70 -8.69
CA PHE A 318 -8.84 -8.32 -7.58
C PHE A 318 -10.29 -8.59 -7.99
N SER A 319 -11.05 -9.24 -7.12
CA SER A 319 -12.42 -9.69 -7.40
C SER A 319 -13.37 -9.32 -6.27
N VAL A 320 -14.51 -8.71 -6.64
CA VAL A 320 -15.58 -8.30 -5.71
C VAL A 320 -16.86 -9.03 -6.12
N PRO A 321 -17.48 -9.83 -5.22
CA PRO A 321 -18.76 -10.47 -5.49
C PRO A 321 -19.88 -9.45 -5.70
N ILE A 322 -20.73 -9.70 -6.69
CA ILE A 322 -21.84 -8.84 -7.11
C ILE A 322 -23.13 -9.68 -7.06
N PRO A 323 -24.06 -9.38 -6.14
CA PRO A 323 -25.33 -10.08 -6.06
C PRO A 323 -26.16 -9.98 -7.37
N PRO A 324 -26.98 -10.99 -7.71
CA PRO A 324 -27.88 -10.93 -8.86
C PRO A 324 -28.79 -9.70 -8.83
N GLY A 325 -28.92 -8.99 -9.94
CA GLY A 325 -29.77 -7.78 -10.03
C GLY A 325 -29.07 -6.46 -9.66
N VAL A 326 -27.81 -6.52 -9.21
CA VAL A 326 -26.97 -5.32 -9.05
C VAL A 326 -26.42 -4.87 -10.41
N THR A 327 -26.56 -3.59 -10.70
CA THR A 327 -26.00 -2.95 -11.91
C THR A 327 -24.80 -2.12 -11.52
N LEU A 328 -23.68 -2.33 -12.22
CA LEU A 328 -22.45 -1.57 -12.05
C LEU A 328 -22.26 -0.52 -13.14
N THR A 329 -21.80 0.66 -12.74
CA THR A 329 -21.33 1.73 -13.63
C THR A 329 -19.99 2.28 -13.14
N ASN A 330 -19.35 3.16 -13.93
CA ASN A 330 -18.12 3.85 -13.53
C ASN A 330 -17.00 2.93 -13.02
N ILE A 331 -16.88 1.74 -13.61
CA ILE A 331 -15.86 0.76 -13.24
C ILE A 331 -14.49 1.32 -13.63
N GLY A 332 -13.59 1.44 -12.65
CA GLY A 332 -12.31 2.11 -12.80
C GLY A 332 -11.17 1.36 -12.12
N PHE A 333 -9.96 1.72 -12.55
CA PHE A 333 -8.70 1.21 -12.04
C PHE A 333 -7.67 2.34 -12.02
N LYS A 334 -6.86 2.42 -10.96
CA LYS A 334 -5.70 3.32 -10.88
C LYS A 334 -4.50 2.57 -10.30
N SER A 335 -3.36 2.70 -10.97
CA SER A 335 -2.04 2.34 -10.47
C SER A 335 -1.12 3.55 -10.53
N PRO A 336 -0.02 3.59 -9.76
CA PRO A 336 1.02 4.58 -9.96
C PRO A 336 1.73 4.33 -11.30
N SER A 337 2.30 5.38 -11.89
CA SER A 337 2.92 5.27 -13.22
C SER A 337 4.40 4.85 -13.14
N TYR A 338 4.74 3.73 -13.76
CA TYR A 338 6.10 3.19 -13.85
C TYR A 338 6.96 3.88 -14.91
N ASN A 339 7.08 5.21 -14.79
CA ASN A 339 7.76 6.05 -15.78
C ASN A 339 9.19 6.44 -15.39
N ASN A 340 9.66 5.99 -14.23
CA ASN A 340 10.97 6.34 -13.68
C ASN A 340 12.14 5.47 -14.20
N GLY A 341 11.87 4.49 -15.08
CA GLY A 341 12.89 3.70 -15.78
C GLY A 341 12.96 2.21 -15.43
N GLU A 342 12.12 1.68 -14.52
CA GLU A 342 12.20 0.27 -14.08
C GLU A 342 11.76 -0.78 -15.13
N GLY A 343 11.20 -0.35 -16.27
CA GLY A 343 10.82 -1.25 -17.36
C GLY A 343 9.52 -2.03 -17.13
N TYR A 344 8.70 -1.63 -16.16
CA TYR A 344 7.35 -2.14 -15.97
C TYR A 344 6.34 -1.46 -16.91
N THR A 345 5.32 -2.21 -17.33
CA THR A 345 4.23 -1.68 -18.15
C THR A 345 3.29 -0.82 -17.30
N ASN A 346 2.60 0.12 -17.95
CA ASN A 346 1.46 0.85 -17.37
C ASN A 346 0.13 0.34 -17.94
N ALA A 347 0.08 -0.93 -18.37
CA ALA A 347 -1.13 -1.51 -18.94
C ALA A 347 -2.26 -1.50 -17.89
N PRO A 348 -3.47 -1.03 -18.22
CA PRO A 348 -4.60 -1.09 -17.29
C PRO A 348 -4.97 -2.55 -17.01
N TRP A 349 -5.50 -2.83 -15.82
CA TRP A 349 -6.05 -4.16 -15.54
C TRP A 349 -7.36 -4.35 -16.30
N THR A 350 -7.50 -5.51 -16.94
CA THR A 350 -8.68 -5.88 -17.71
C THR A 350 -9.85 -6.15 -16.77
N VAL A 351 -10.98 -5.49 -17.00
CA VAL A 351 -12.22 -5.69 -16.24
C VAL A 351 -13.06 -6.79 -16.88
N THR A 352 -13.52 -7.74 -16.07
CA THR A 352 -14.50 -8.77 -16.45
C THR A 352 -15.64 -8.80 -15.44
N GLN A 353 -16.89 -8.77 -15.92
CA GLN A 353 -18.08 -9.02 -15.12
C GLN A 353 -18.67 -10.36 -15.53
N ALA A 354 -18.41 -11.40 -14.74
CA ALA A 354 -18.84 -12.77 -14.99
C ALA A 354 -18.91 -13.53 -13.66
N ASP A 355 -19.63 -14.66 -13.65
CA ASP A 355 -19.64 -15.60 -12.52
C ASP A 355 -20.00 -14.96 -11.16
N GLY A 356 -20.87 -13.95 -11.19
CA GLY A 356 -21.32 -13.25 -9.97
C GLY A 356 -20.27 -12.33 -9.35
N ALA A 357 -19.28 -11.85 -10.12
CA ALA A 357 -18.27 -10.92 -9.64
C ALA A 357 -17.85 -9.89 -10.70
N VAL A 358 -17.30 -8.77 -10.24
CA VAL A 358 -16.46 -7.88 -11.04
C VAL A 358 -15.01 -8.15 -10.69
N THR A 359 -14.18 -8.43 -11.70
CA THR A 359 -12.78 -8.81 -11.53
C THR A 359 -11.88 -7.94 -12.42
N TRP A 360 -10.82 -7.41 -11.84
CA TRP A 360 -9.72 -6.77 -12.55
C TRP A 360 -8.55 -7.74 -12.58
N THR A 361 -7.93 -7.93 -13.76
CA THR A 361 -6.78 -8.84 -13.92
C THR A 361 -5.67 -8.16 -14.72
N CYS A 362 -4.43 -8.25 -14.25
CA CYS A 362 -3.27 -7.73 -14.98
C CYS A 362 -2.78 -8.71 -16.06
N GLU A 363 -1.72 -8.33 -16.78
CA GLU A 363 -1.01 -9.22 -17.70
C GLU A 363 -0.46 -10.47 -16.97
N PRO A 364 -0.35 -11.63 -17.64
CA PRO A 364 0.06 -12.88 -17.01
C PRO A 364 1.52 -12.86 -16.51
N ASN A 365 1.85 -13.78 -15.60
CA ASN A 365 3.18 -13.87 -14.99
C ASN A 365 4.33 -14.28 -15.92
N THR A 366 4.00 -14.73 -17.12
CA THR A 366 4.96 -14.91 -18.20
C THR A 366 5.50 -13.59 -18.74
N ASN A 367 4.80 -12.46 -18.51
CA ASN A 367 5.31 -11.13 -18.77
C ASN A 367 5.96 -10.55 -17.49
N ALA A 368 7.30 -10.66 -17.38
CA ALA A 368 8.04 -10.14 -16.21
C ALA A 368 7.80 -8.64 -15.94
N SER A 369 7.47 -7.88 -16.98
CA SER A 369 7.21 -6.43 -16.92
C SER A 369 5.76 -6.07 -16.57
N ALA A 370 4.86 -7.04 -16.39
CA ALA A 370 3.45 -6.79 -16.15
C ALA A 370 3.21 -5.76 -15.03
N ASN A 371 2.14 -4.97 -15.19
CA ASN A 371 1.62 -4.06 -14.19
C ASN A 371 0.96 -4.78 -13.00
N ALA A 372 1.60 -5.81 -12.44
CA ALA A 372 1.16 -6.46 -11.21
C ALA A 372 1.29 -5.50 -10.01
N LEU A 373 0.49 -5.69 -8.96
CA LEU A 373 0.58 -4.94 -7.71
C LEU A 373 1.86 -5.32 -6.97
N ARG A 374 2.94 -4.59 -7.22
CA ARG A 374 4.30 -4.81 -6.70
C ARG A 374 4.48 -4.19 -5.32
N TRP A 375 5.49 -4.67 -4.59
CA TRP A 375 5.80 -4.16 -3.26
C TRP A 375 6.06 -2.65 -3.26
N ALA A 376 5.81 -2.01 -2.11
CA ALA A 376 5.82 -0.56 -1.93
C ALA A 376 4.91 0.20 -2.93
N THR A 377 3.81 -0.42 -3.40
CA THR A 377 2.83 0.25 -4.27
C THR A 377 1.38 0.06 -3.83
N LEU A 378 0.51 1.01 -4.19
CA LEU A 378 -0.93 1.03 -3.88
C LEU A 378 -1.76 1.16 -5.16
N TYR A 379 -2.71 0.25 -5.34
CA TYR A 379 -3.60 0.19 -6.50
C TYR A 379 -5.05 0.41 -6.06
N ASN A 380 -5.82 1.11 -6.87
CA ASN A 380 -7.22 1.38 -6.61
C ASN A 380 -8.14 0.67 -7.60
N PHE A 381 -9.27 0.21 -7.09
CA PHE A 381 -10.36 -0.43 -7.83
C PHE A 381 -11.67 0.23 -7.41
N ARG A 382 -12.51 0.57 -8.39
CA ARG A 382 -13.74 1.33 -8.09
C ARG A 382 -14.88 1.03 -9.03
N PHE A 383 -16.08 1.27 -8.55
CA PHE A 383 -17.32 1.25 -9.34
C PHE A 383 -18.43 1.95 -8.56
N ASP A 384 -19.49 2.32 -9.28
CA ASP A 384 -20.77 2.66 -8.67
C ASP A 384 -21.74 1.48 -8.80
N ALA A 385 -22.54 1.22 -7.77
CA ALA A 385 -23.60 0.22 -7.80
C ALA A 385 -24.95 0.83 -7.45
N ASN A 386 -26.03 0.29 -8.01
CA ASN A 386 -27.41 0.70 -7.69
C ASN A 386 -27.89 0.27 -6.30
N VAL A 387 -27.02 -0.30 -5.46
CA VAL A 387 -27.37 -0.79 -4.12
C VAL A 387 -26.33 -0.39 -3.07
N ALA A 388 -26.81 -0.24 -1.84
CA ALA A 388 -26.01 0.07 -0.66
C ALA A 388 -25.13 -1.12 -0.22
N PRO A 389 -24.05 -0.87 0.55
CA PRO A 389 -23.18 -1.94 1.02
C PRO A 389 -23.88 -2.80 2.07
N GLN A 390 -23.40 -4.05 2.25
CA GLN A 390 -23.81 -4.89 3.38
C GLN A 390 -23.44 -4.22 4.72
N ALA A 391 -24.26 -4.41 5.75
CA ALA A 391 -23.93 -3.97 7.11
C ALA A 391 -22.69 -4.69 7.67
N ASN A 392 -22.53 -5.97 7.30
CA ASN A 392 -21.35 -6.77 7.61
C ASN A 392 -20.36 -6.75 6.43
N LEU A 393 -19.09 -6.99 6.71
CA LEU A 393 -18.09 -7.13 5.66
C LEU A 393 -18.32 -8.44 4.89
N GLY A 394 -18.29 -8.34 3.56
CA GLY A 394 -18.21 -9.49 2.66
C GLY A 394 -16.77 -9.83 2.30
N SER A 395 -16.61 -10.92 1.57
CA SER A 395 -15.30 -11.43 1.12
C SER A 395 -14.97 -10.94 -0.28
N VAL A 396 -13.90 -10.18 -0.42
CA VAL A 396 -13.25 -9.85 -1.70
C VAL A 396 -11.97 -10.68 -1.84
N THR A 397 -11.49 -10.91 -3.07
CA THR A 397 -10.34 -11.80 -3.31
C THR A 397 -9.23 -11.07 -4.07
N LEU A 398 -8.01 -11.08 -3.52
CA LEU A 398 -6.79 -10.69 -4.23
C LEU A 398 -6.10 -11.96 -4.75
N GLY A 399 -6.03 -12.15 -6.07
CA GLY A 399 -5.23 -13.22 -6.66
C GLY A 399 -3.74 -12.87 -6.64
N LEU A 400 -2.88 -13.83 -6.29
CA LEU A 400 -1.42 -13.65 -6.30
C LEU A 400 -0.86 -13.87 -7.70
N TRP A 401 0.09 -13.02 -8.11
CA TRP A 401 0.58 -12.99 -9.49
C TRP A 401 1.70 -14.01 -9.75
N LYS A 402 2.72 -14.04 -8.89
CA LYS A 402 3.77 -15.07 -8.97
C LYS A 402 3.20 -16.42 -8.54
N ALA A 403 3.70 -17.50 -9.15
CA ALA A 403 3.27 -18.86 -8.85
C ALA A 403 3.51 -19.25 -7.38
N PRO A 404 2.67 -20.14 -6.80
CA PRO A 404 2.87 -20.65 -5.44
C PRO A 404 4.21 -21.37 -5.28
N THR A 405 4.76 -21.31 -4.08
CA THR A 405 5.99 -22.02 -3.69
C THR A 405 5.66 -23.07 -2.63
N ALA A 406 6.62 -23.94 -2.30
CA ALA A 406 6.45 -24.94 -1.26
C ALA A 406 6.21 -24.30 0.14
N THR A 407 6.79 -23.13 0.40
CA THR A 407 6.66 -22.40 1.66
C THR A 407 5.52 -21.38 1.65
N SER A 408 4.99 -21.03 0.48
CA SER A 408 3.87 -20.11 0.30
C SER A 408 2.90 -20.66 -0.76
N THR A 409 1.99 -21.54 -0.33
CA THR A 409 1.10 -22.30 -1.23
C THR A 409 -0.12 -21.53 -1.70
N ALA A 410 -0.41 -20.37 -1.07
CA ALA A 410 -1.56 -19.56 -1.42
C ALA A 410 -1.50 -19.11 -2.90
N THR A 411 -2.65 -19.14 -3.55
CA THR A 411 -2.88 -18.57 -4.89
C THR A 411 -3.67 -17.27 -4.82
N SER A 412 -4.30 -16.99 -3.68
CA SER A 412 -5.07 -15.78 -3.42
C SER A 412 -5.16 -15.49 -1.92
N ALA A 413 -5.59 -14.28 -1.58
CA ALA A 413 -5.96 -13.86 -0.25
C ALA A 413 -7.42 -13.40 -0.22
N VAL A 414 -8.18 -13.95 0.73
CA VAL A 414 -9.56 -13.52 1.00
C VAL A 414 -9.52 -12.37 2.01
N MET A 415 -10.14 -11.24 1.64
CA MET A 415 -10.11 -10.02 2.41
C MET A 415 -11.53 -9.56 2.75
N GLY A 416 -11.72 -8.98 3.93
CA GLY A 416 -12.99 -8.41 4.36
C GLY A 416 -13.14 -6.96 3.91
N ALA A 417 -14.22 -6.65 3.20
CA ALA A 417 -14.59 -5.29 2.82
C ALA A 417 -16.10 -5.11 2.68
N GLN A 418 -16.57 -3.86 2.65
CA GLN A 418 -17.95 -3.58 2.28
C GLN A 418 -18.17 -3.90 0.79
N ILE A 419 -19.16 -4.72 0.49
CA ILE A 419 -19.54 -5.12 -0.88
C ILE A 419 -21.02 -4.78 -1.15
N PRO A 420 -21.44 -4.65 -2.43
CA PRO A 420 -22.83 -4.45 -2.79
C PRO A 420 -23.76 -5.49 -2.18
N SER A 421 -24.91 -5.03 -1.69
CA SER A 421 -25.90 -5.89 -1.05
C SER A 421 -27.29 -5.66 -1.57
N ILE A 422 -28.03 -6.74 -1.75
CA ILE A 422 -29.49 -6.69 -1.81
C ILE A 422 -29.95 -7.21 -0.45
N PRO A 423 -30.67 -6.39 0.34
CA PRO A 423 -31.28 -6.89 1.56
C PRO A 423 -32.10 -8.13 1.23
N ALA A 424 -31.94 -9.21 2.00
CA ALA A 424 -32.87 -10.31 1.90
C ALA A 424 -34.29 -9.74 2.10
N PRO A 425 -35.29 -10.20 1.32
CA PRO A 425 -36.68 -9.91 1.64
C PRO A 425 -36.92 -10.20 3.12
N PRO A 426 -37.73 -9.38 3.83
CA PRO A 426 -38.14 -9.73 5.18
C PRO A 426 -38.67 -11.17 5.20
N PRO A 427 -38.35 -11.99 6.21
CA PRO A 427 -38.94 -13.32 6.32
C PRO A 427 -40.46 -13.22 6.23
N ILE A 428 -41.07 -13.96 5.32
CA ILE A 428 -42.53 -14.02 5.22
C ILE A 428 -42.98 -15.03 6.28
N ALA A 429 -43.84 -14.59 7.20
CA ALA A 429 -44.31 -15.46 8.27
C ALA A 429 -45.07 -16.65 7.67
N GLY A 430 -44.56 -17.86 7.90
CA GLY A 430 -45.10 -19.09 7.30
C GLY A 430 -44.43 -19.53 6.00
N ASP A 431 -43.38 -18.87 5.50
CA ASP A 431 -42.49 -19.40 4.45
C ASP A 431 -41.41 -20.28 5.13
N PHE A 432 -41.68 -21.58 5.21
CA PHE A 432 -40.83 -22.53 5.94
C PHE A 432 -39.65 -23.01 5.09
N ASN A 433 -39.78 -22.99 3.76
CA ASN A 433 -38.74 -23.46 2.86
C ASN A 433 -37.83 -22.32 2.32
N ASN A 434 -38.16 -21.06 2.66
CA ASN A 434 -37.48 -19.83 2.24
C ASN A 434 -37.44 -19.65 0.70
N ASP A 435 -38.47 -20.11 -0.02
CA ASP A 435 -38.56 -19.96 -1.47
C ASP A 435 -39.14 -18.60 -1.91
N GLY A 436 -39.57 -17.77 -0.95
CA GLY A 436 -40.13 -16.45 -1.16
C GLY A 436 -41.64 -16.44 -1.38
N PHE A 437 -42.30 -17.60 -1.27
CA PHE A 437 -43.75 -17.75 -1.33
C PHE A 437 -44.26 -18.55 -0.14
N VAL A 438 -45.50 -18.30 0.30
CA VAL A 438 -46.18 -19.15 1.28
C VAL A 438 -47.21 -19.98 0.53
N ASN A 439 -46.92 -21.28 0.37
CA ASN A 439 -47.72 -22.16 -0.45
C ASN A 439 -47.97 -23.53 0.21
N ALA A 440 -48.44 -24.49 -0.59
CA ALA A 440 -48.77 -25.83 -0.10
C ALA A 440 -47.55 -26.58 0.48
N THR A 441 -46.34 -26.26 0.05
CA THR A 441 -45.09 -26.82 0.59
C THR A 441 -44.88 -26.37 2.03
N ASP A 442 -45.11 -25.10 2.32
CA ASP A 442 -44.99 -24.54 3.66
C ASP A 442 -46.10 -25.02 4.58
N LEU A 443 -47.32 -25.15 4.05
CA LEU A 443 -48.42 -25.78 4.77
C LEU A 443 -48.07 -27.21 5.19
N ALA A 444 -47.45 -27.99 4.28
CA ALA A 444 -47.01 -29.34 4.61
C ALA A 444 -45.93 -29.33 5.70
N ASN A 445 -45.00 -28.37 5.66
CA ASN A 445 -43.97 -28.21 6.69
C ASN A 445 -44.59 -27.87 8.06
N LEU A 446 -45.54 -26.93 8.10
CA LEU A 446 -46.27 -26.57 9.32
C LEU A 446 -47.02 -27.78 9.89
N LEU A 447 -47.78 -28.50 9.05
CA LEU A 447 -48.56 -29.65 9.49
C LEU A 447 -47.68 -30.84 9.95
N ASN A 448 -46.49 -31.00 9.38
CA ASN A 448 -45.51 -31.99 9.86
C ASN A 448 -44.97 -31.65 11.27
N GLY A 449 -44.96 -30.37 11.64
CA GLY A 449 -44.54 -29.88 12.95
C GLY A 449 -45.65 -29.78 13.99
N TRP A 450 -46.87 -30.24 13.69
CA TRP A 450 -48.03 -29.99 14.55
C TRP A 450 -47.83 -30.43 16.01
N GLY A 451 -48.09 -29.53 16.96
CA GLY A 451 -47.87 -29.75 18.40
C GLY A 451 -46.40 -29.72 18.84
N THR A 452 -45.47 -29.28 18.00
CA THR A 452 -44.04 -29.11 18.32
C THR A 452 -43.60 -27.67 18.06
N ALA A 453 -42.38 -27.29 18.45
CA ALA A 453 -41.83 -25.97 18.13
C ALA A 453 -41.38 -25.83 16.66
N SER A 454 -41.40 -26.90 15.85
CA SER A 454 -40.82 -26.90 14.51
C SER A 454 -41.64 -26.12 13.46
N GLY A 455 -42.93 -25.90 13.72
CA GLY A 455 -43.84 -25.10 12.88
C GLY A 455 -44.40 -23.86 13.62
N ASP A 456 -43.78 -23.48 14.73
CA ASP A 456 -44.20 -22.37 15.59
C ASP A 456 -43.81 -21.02 14.94
N VAL A 457 -44.77 -20.39 14.28
CA VAL A 457 -44.61 -19.12 13.57
C VAL A 457 -44.76 -17.94 14.51
N ASN A 458 -45.55 -18.08 15.59
CA ASN A 458 -45.82 -17.00 16.55
C ASN A 458 -44.85 -16.96 17.76
N SER A 459 -43.97 -17.96 17.88
CA SER A 459 -43.00 -18.17 18.96
C SER A 459 -43.61 -18.43 20.35
N ASP A 460 -44.77 -19.09 20.43
CA ASP A 460 -45.43 -19.46 21.70
C ASP A 460 -45.00 -20.82 22.27
N GLY A 461 -44.15 -21.55 21.53
CA GLY A 461 -43.56 -22.82 21.90
C GLY A 461 -44.24 -24.04 21.25
N ASN A 462 -45.34 -23.88 20.52
CA ASN A 462 -46.06 -24.97 19.85
C ASN A 462 -46.50 -24.58 18.44
N THR A 463 -46.77 -25.59 17.60
CA THR A 463 -47.41 -25.42 16.29
C THR A 463 -48.90 -25.76 16.42
N ASP A 464 -49.77 -24.78 16.27
CA ASP A 464 -51.21 -24.98 16.35
C ASP A 464 -52.02 -24.19 15.30
N ALA A 465 -53.33 -24.07 15.53
CA ALA A 465 -54.24 -23.38 14.62
C ALA A 465 -53.91 -21.89 14.43
N THR A 466 -53.24 -21.28 15.40
CA THR A 466 -52.77 -19.90 15.37
C THR A 466 -51.65 -19.75 14.33
N ASP A 467 -50.67 -20.66 14.33
CA ASP A 467 -49.61 -20.70 13.31
C ASP A 467 -50.16 -20.98 11.93
N LEU A 468 -51.09 -21.93 11.82
CA LEU A 468 -51.78 -22.22 10.57
C LEU A 468 -52.52 -20.98 10.05
N SER A 469 -53.17 -20.22 10.93
CA SER A 469 -53.83 -18.97 10.54
C SER A 469 -52.82 -17.92 10.06
N ILE A 470 -51.63 -17.83 10.67
CA ILE A 470 -50.59 -16.90 10.23
C ILE A 470 -50.08 -17.31 8.84
N LEU A 471 -49.83 -18.60 8.61
CA LEU A 471 -49.41 -19.12 7.32
C LEU A 471 -50.46 -18.81 6.23
N LEU A 472 -51.73 -19.16 6.48
CA LEU A 472 -52.80 -18.95 5.50
C LEU A 472 -53.06 -17.46 5.20
N ASN A 473 -52.85 -16.58 6.18
CA ASN A 473 -52.95 -15.13 5.97
C ASN A 473 -51.84 -14.57 5.07
N ASN A 474 -50.71 -15.28 4.94
CA ASN A 474 -49.59 -14.89 4.08
C ASN A 474 -49.54 -15.66 2.76
N TRP A 475 -50.55 -16.49 2.46
CA TRP A 475 -50.58 -17.35 1.26
C TRP A 475 -50.38 -16.55 -0.03
N SER A 476 -49.44 -16.97 -0.88
CA SER A 476 -49.01 -16.24 -2.07
C SER A 476 -48.80 -17.12 -3.28
#